data_AF-A0A9D4HRG6-F1
#
_entry.id   AF-A0A9D4HRG6-F1
#
_cell.length_a   1.000
_cell.length_b   1.000
_cell.length_c   1.000
_cell.angle_alpha   90.00
_cell.angle_beta   90.00
_cell.angle_gamma   90.00
#
_symmetry.space_group_name_H-M   'P 1'
#
loop_
_entity.id
_entity.type
_entity.pdbx_description
1 polymer ?
#
loop_
_entity_poly.entity_id
_entity_poly.type
_entity_poly.pdbx_seq_one_letter_code
_entity_poly.pdbx_strand_id
1 'polypeptide(L)' 'MPQVCRNINQIKICMETGNTVLLLNLENLYESLYDALNQYYVYFGGVRYVDLGLGTHRVKCPVHQDFRYYFASFLFTNH' A
#
# COMPACT_ATOMS: atom_id res chain seq x y z
N MET A 1 14.87 -4.56 -11.62
CA MET A 1 13.49 -4.61 -11.08
C MET A 1 12.91 -3.21 -11.16
N PRO A 2 11.69 -3.00 -11.69
CA PRO A 2 11.05 -1.68 -11.72
C PRO A 2 10.94 -1.08 -10.31
N GLN A 3 11.15 0.23 -10.18
CA GLN A 3 11.12 0.94 -8.89
C GLN A 3 9.77 0.75 -8.15
N VAL A 4 8.67 0.70 -8.91
CA VAL A 4 7.32 0.45 -8.40
C VAL A 4 7.22 -0.88 -7.67
N CYS A 5 7.71 -1.98 -8.27
CA CYS A 5 7.67 -3.29 -7.64
C CYS A 5 8.45 -3.32 -6.31
N ARG A 6 9.58 -2.59 -6.22
CA ARG A 6 10.36 -2.48 -4.99
C ARG A 6 9.59 -1.71 -3.91
N ASN A 7 8.97 -0.59 -4.29
CA ASN A 7 8.15 0.22 -3.38
C ASN A 7 6.95 -0.58 -2.84
N ILE A 8 6.22 -1.30 -3.72
CA ILE A 8 5.09 -2.14 -3.29
C ILE A 8 5.56 -3.26 -2.37
N ASN A 9 6.71 -3.89 -2.64
CA ASN A 9 7.24 -4.91 -1.74
C ASN A 9 7.61 -4.33 -0.36
N GLN A 10 8.16 -3.13 -0.29
CA GLN A 10 8.43 -2.45 0.98
C GLN A 10 7.14 -2.11 1.73
N ILE A 11 6.11 -1.63 1.03
CA ILE A 11 4.79 -1.35 1.62
C ILE A 11 4.16 -2.63 2.15
N LYS A 12 4.21 -3.73 1.38
CA LYS A 12 3.75 -5.06 1.82
C LYS A 12 4.43 -5.47 3.12
N ILE A 13 5.77 -5.38 3.20
CA ILE A 13 6.50 -5.71 4.43
C ILE A 13 6.03 -4.82 5.59
N CYS A 14 5.81 -3.53 5.37
CA CYS A 14 5.32 -2.62 6.41
C CYS A 14 3.89 -2.96 6.86
N MET A 15 3.00 -3.32 5.94
CA MET A 15 1.66 -3.82 6.23
C MET A 15 1.70 -5.07 7.11
N GLU A 16 2.59 -6.02 6.78
CA GLU A 16 2.73 -7.30 7.51
C GLU A 16 3.32 -7.11 8.91
N THR A 17 4.17 -6.10 9.09
CA THR A 17 4.91 -5.84 10.34
C THR A 17 4.34 -4.72 11.20
N GLY A 18 3.30 -4.02 10.73
CA GLY A 18 2.68 -2.91 11.46
C GLY A 18 3.44 -1.59 11.39
N ASN A 19 4.42 -1.46 10.49
CA ASN A 19 5.22 -0.25 10.35
C ASN A 19 4.46 0.84 9.59
N THR A 20 4.50 2.08 10.08
CA THR A 20 3.86 3.20 9.39
C THR A 20 4.63 3.61 8.15
N VAL A 21 3.93 3.89 7.04
CA VAL A 21 4.55 4.37 5.79
C VAL A 21 4.01 5.74 5.38
N LEU A 22 4.91 6.60 4.92
CA LEU A 22 4.55 7.85 4.24
C LEU A 22 4.68 7.64 2.73
N LEU A 23 3.56 7.70 2.03
CA LEU A 23 3.50 7.55 0.58
C LEU A 23 3.77 8.91 -0.07
N LEU A 24 4.93 9.05 -0.70
CA LEU A 24 5.30 10.18 -1.55
C LEU A 24 5.12 9.75 -3.01
N ASN A 25 4.49 10.60 -3.84
CA ASN A 25 4.26 10.35 -5.26
C ASN A 25 3.35 9.12 -5.55
N LEU A 26 2.04 9.30 -5.31
CA LEU A 26 1.04 8.23 -5.42
C LEU A 26 0.75 7.80 -6.87
N GLU A 27 1.03 8.62 -7.89
CA GLU A 27 0.67 8.32 -9.28
C GLU A 27 1.22 6.95 -9.74
N ASN A 28 2.46 6.66 -9.36
CA ASN A 28 3.13 5.40 -9.72
C ASN A 28 2.71 4.19 -8.87
N LEU A 29 1.96 4.42 -7.78
CA LEU A 29 1.54 3.39 -6.83
C LEU A 29 0.02 3.18 -6.82
N TYR A 30 -0.75 4.08 -7.43
CA TYR A 30 -2.20 4.13 -7.31
C TYR A 30 -2.87 2.82 -7.77
N GLU A 31 -2.52 2.34 -8.96
CA GLU A 31 -3.07 1.09 -9.51
C GLU A 31 -2.71 -0.11 -8.61
N SER A 32 -1.46 -0.18 -8.16
CA SER A 32 -0.97 -1.24 -7.28
C SER A 32 -1.59 -1.22 -5.87
N LEU A 33 -1.99 -0.05 -5.37
CA LEU A 33 -2.56 0.13 -4.02
C LEU A 33 -4.08 0.32 -4.04
N TYR A 34 -4.74 0.15 -5.19
CA TYR A 34 -6.15 0.49 -5.38
C TYR A 34 -7.07 -0.10 -4.30
N ASP A 35 -6.94 -1.39 -4.01
CA ASP A 35 -7.81 -2.05 -3.01
C ASP A 35 -7.50 -1.58 -1.57
N ALA A 36 -6.24 -1.31 -1.26
CA ALA A 36 -5.83 -0.76 0.05
C ALA A 36 -6.35 0.66 0.26
N LEU A 37 -6.26 1.51 -0.76
CA LEU A 37 -6.75 2.88 -0.74
C LEU A 37 -8.28 2.95 -0.62
N ASN A 38 -9.01 2.06 -1.31
CA ASN A 38 -10.46 1.94 -1.23
C ASN A 38 -10.96 1.13 -0.01
N GLN A 39 -10.05 0.70 0.86
CA GLN A 39 -10.37 -0.08 2.05
C GLN A 39 -11.10 -1.40 1.79
N TYR A 40 -10.83 -2.06 0.66
CA TYR A 40 -11.37 -3.38 0.32
C TYR A 40 -10.62 -4.50 1.03
N TYR A 41 -10.83 -4.57 2.33
CA TYR A 41 -10.24 -5.59 3.19
C TYR A 41 -11.16 -6.81 3.34
N VAL A 42 -10.56 -8.00 3.34
CA VAL A 42 -11.24 -9.26 3.68
C VAL A 42 -10.67 -9.82 4.98
N TYR A 43 -11.53 -10.41 5.81
CA TYR A 43 -11.10 -11.03 7.05
C TYR A 43 -11.07 -12.55 6.90
N PHE A 44 -9.98 -13.17 7.36
CA PHE A 44 -9.83 -14.61 7.45
C PHE A 44 -9.02 -14.97 8.69
N GLY A 45 -9.57 -15.83 9.55
CA GLY A 45 -8.91 -16.24 10.80
C GLY A 45 -8.60 -15.07 11.75
N GLY A 46 -9.42 -14.01 11.76
CA GLY A 46 -9.19 -12.81 12.59
C GLY A 46 -8.13 -11.86 12.03
N VAL A 47 -7.47 -12.20 10.92
CA VAL A 47 -6.50 -11.35 10.24
C VAL A 47 -7.17 -10.63 9.07
N ARG A 48 -6.85 -9.36 8.90
CA ARG A 48 -7.30 -8.52 7.78
C ARG A 48 -6.35 -8.67 6.61
N TYR A 49 -6.85 -8.85 5.39
CA TYR A 49 -6.07 -8.97 4.17
C TYR A 49 -6.54 -7.97 3.12
N VAL A 50 -5.62 -7.55 2.25
CA VAL A 50 -5.90 -6.72 1.07
C VAL A 50 -5.10 -7.21 -0.13
N ASP A 51 -5.62 -7.02 -1.34
CA ASP A 51 -4.90 -7.35 -2.57
C ASP A 51 -3.99 -6.17 -2.98
N LEU A 52 -2.73 -6.47 -3.32
CA LEU A 52 -1.75 -5.51 -3.83
C LEU A 52 -1.33 -5.91 -5.25
N GLY A 53 -1.27 -4.94 -6.16
CA GLY A 53 -0.83 -5.13 -7.55
C GLY A 53 0.70 -5.07 -7.69
N LEU A 54 1.28 -6.08 -8.35
CA LEU A 54 2.70 -6.21 -8.67
C LEU A 54 2.83 -6.48 -10.18
N GLY A 55 2.85 -5.42 -10.98
CA GLY A 55 2.74 -5.55 -12.43
C GLY A 55 1.39 -6.17 -12.82
N THR A 56 1.41 -7.28 -13.55
CA THR A 56 0.20 -8.02 -13.97
C THR A 56 -0.32 -9.00 -12.91
N HIS A 57 0.38 -9.15 -11.78
CA HIS A 57 -0.01 -10.07 -10.71
C HIS A 57 -0.62 -9.32 -9.54
N ARG A 58 -1.47 -10.02 -8.78
CA ARG A 58 -2.02 -9.55 -7.50
C ARG A 58 -1.61 -10.50 -6.39
N VAL A 59 -1.30 -9.95 -5.22
CA VAL A 59 -0.93 -10.74 -4.03
C VAL A 59 -1.76 -10.31 -2.84
N LYS A 60 -2.22 -11.29 -2.04
CA LYS A 60 -2.84 -11.03 -0.75
C LYS A 60 -1.79 -10.64 0.27
N CYS A 61 -1.98 -9.50 0.91
CA CYS A 61 -1.15 -9.00 1.98
C CYS A 61 -1.93 -8.98 3.29
N PRO A 62 -1.50 -9.70 4.34
CA PRO A 62 -2.04 -9.52 5.68
C PRO A 62 -1.64 -8.15 6.22
N VAL A 63 -2.59 -7.47 6.85
CA VAL A 63 -2.42 -6.11 7.36
C VAL A 63 -2.51 -6.13 8.86
N HIS A 64 -1.38 -5.85 9.49
CA HIS A 64 -1.24 -5.73 10.93
C HIS A 64 -2.17 -4.63 11.48
N GLN A 65 -2.70 -4.82 12.68
CA GLN A 65 -3.64 -3.89 13.32
C GLN A 65 -3.06 -2.48 13.54
N ASP A 66 -1.74 -2.42 13.76
CA ASP A 66 -1.02 -1.16 14.02
C ASP A 66 -0.52 -0.48 12.75
N PHE A 67 -0.66 -1.12 11.59
CA PHE A 67 -0.25 -0.52 10.33
C PHE A 67 -1.06 0.75 10.04
N ARG A 68 -0.35 1.82 9.67
CA ARG A 68 -0.91 3.09 9.20
C ARG A 68 -0.16 3.53 7.94
N TYR A 69 -0.86 4.20 7.04
CA TYR A 69 -0.22 4.90 5.94
C TYR A 69 -0.76 6.32 5.86
N TYR A 70 0.12 7.25 5.54
CA TYR A 70 -0.21 8.64 5.30
C TYR A 70 0.18 8.99 3.87
N PHE A 71 -0.64 9.79 3.23
CA PHE A 71 -0.32 10.37 1.93
C PHE A 71 0.06 11.83 2.13
N ALA A 72 1.22 12.22 1.61
CA ALA A 72 1.56 13.62 1.47
C ALA A 72 1.43 14.01 0.00
N SER A 73 0.41 14.81 -0.30
CA SER A 73 0.35 15.56 -1.54
C SER A 73 1.23 16.79 -1.39
N PHE A 74 2.32 16.87 -2.15
CA PHE A 74 2.88 18.19 -2.47
C PHE A 74 1.92 18.83 -3.47
N LEU A 75 0.81 19.37 -2.98
CA LEU A 75 0.13 20.42 -3.71
C LEU A 75 1.16 21.53 -3.84
N PHE A 76 1.67 21.70 -5.06
CA PHE A 76 2.55 22.78 -5.44
C PHE A 76 2.02 24.07 -4.82
N THR A 77 2.75 24.64 -3.87
CA THR A 77 2.77 26.09 -3.67
C THR A 77 3.29 26.69 -4.96
N ASN A 78 2.41 26.95 -5.91
CA ASN A 78 2.59 27.94 -6.94
C ASN A 78 1.82 29.17 -6.47
N HIS A 79 2.51 30.03 -5.72
CA HIS A 79 2.19 31.45 -5.58
C HIS A 79 3.39 32.24 -6.09
#